data_AF-A0AAN7YLB7-F1
#
_entry.id   AF-A0AAN7YLB7-F1
#
_cell.length_a   1.000
_cell.length_b   1.000
_cell.length_c   1.000
_cell.angle_alpha   90.00
_cell.angle_beta   90.00
_cell.angle_gamma   90.00
#
_symmetry.space_group_name_H-M   'P 1'
#
loop_
_entity.id
_entity.type
_entity.pdbx_description
1 polymer ?
#
loop_
_entity_poly.entity_id
_entity_poly.type
_entity_poly.pdbx_seq_one_letter_code
_entity_poly.pdbx_strand_id
1 'polypeptide(L)'
;MAFHRSSSPSDRDVESGYASGSSVADLPDIYFTRPHLKFINKQLAQLEPQDVIRWCLTSLPQLWQTSAFGLTGLAIMDMISKLDYAITPNIELIFLDTLYHFQQTLELVERVKTRYPGLKIHAYKPHGCETTKDFEEQYGERLWETDEERYDYVAKVEPAQRAYRQLDVKAVLTGRRKSQGGKRGDLDIVEIDDQGLVKVNPLANWSFKQVQAYIKENNVPTNDLLDQGYRSVGDWHSTQPVTDSEDERAGRWKGRQKTECGIHNKKSRYAMFLQEQEELRQKELSDAIQNGLKIESAS
;
A
#
# COMPACT_ATOMS: atom_id res chain seq x y z
N MET A 1 -9.93 45.74 -76.86
CA MET A 1 -10.04 46.84 -75.89
C MET A 1 -10.55 46.28 -74.57
N ALA A 2 -9.87 46.61 -73.46
CA ALA A 2 -10.19 46.40 -72.03
C ALA A 2 -10.32 44.92 -71.54
N PHE A 3 -9.40 44.33 -70.76
CA PHE A 3 -8.92 44.54 -69.37
C PHE A 3 -9.80 43.96 -68.23
N HIS A 4 -9.12 43.21 -67.34
CA HIS A 4 -9.44 42.65 -65.99
C HIS A 4 -10.13 41.26 -65.90
N ARG A 5 -9.45 40.17 -65.47
CA ARG A 5 -8.99 39.75 -64.09
C ARG A 5 -10.13 39.88 -63.06
N SER A 6 -10.52 38.91 -62.22
CA SER A 6 -9.98 37.61 -61.78
C SER A 6 -11.01 36.96 -60.82
N SER A 7 -11.20 35.64 -60.85
CA SER A 7 -11.39 34.81 -59.64
C SER A 7 -11.50 33.32 -60.00
N SER A 8 -10.59 32.54 -59.43
CA SER A 8 -10.43 31.08 -59.56
C SER A 8 -11.33 30.32 -58.57
N PRO A 9 -11.75 29.07 -58.85
CA PRO A 9 -12.29 28.19 -57.81
C PRO A 9 -11.16 27.41 -57.09
N SER A 10 -11.24 27.48 -55.76
CA SER A 10 -10.52 26.79 -54.67
C SER A 10 -10.10 25.34 -54.93
N ASP A 11 -8.82 25.01 -54.74
CA ASP A 11 -8.22 24.38 -53.53
C ASP A 11 -8.83 23.01 -53.21
N ARG A 12 -8.22 21.90 -53.67
CA ARG A 12 -7.01 21.21 -53.16
C ARG A 12 -7.40 20.02 -52.29
N ASP A 13 -7.00 18.85 -52.79
CA ASP A 13 -6.80 17.63 -52.03
C ASP A 13 -6.04 17.90 -50.73
N VAL A 14 -6.69 17.65 -49.59
CA VAL A 14 -6.02 17.14 -48.39
C VAL A 14 -7.02 16.22 -47.68
N GLU A 15 -6.97 14.95 -48.04
CA GLU A 15 -7.53 13.86 -47.27
C GLU A 15 -6.88 13.92 -45.87
N SER A 16 -7.59 14.45 -44.89
CA SER A 16 -7.08 14.61 -43.53
C SER A 16 -6.96 13.23 -42.90
N GLY A 17 -5.74 12.69 -42.91
CA GLY A 17 -5.33 11.52 -42.16
C GLY A 17 -5.43 11.77 -40.66
N TYR A 18 -6.65 11.71 -40.12
CA TYR A 18 -6.85 11.46 -38.71
C TYR A 18 -6.78 9.94 -38.53
N ALA A 19 -5.54 9.45 -38.48
CA ALA A 19 -5.30 8.22 -37.76
C ALA A 19 -5.75 8.49 -36.31
N SER A 20 -6.81 7.83 -35.88
CA SER A 20 -7.17 7.72 -34.48
C SER A 20 -6.06 6.95 -33.77
N GLY A 21 -4.96 7.66 -33.50
CA GLY A 21 -3.94 7.20 -32.59
C GLY A 21 -4.62 7.09 -31.24
N SER A 22 -4.92 5.86 -30.85
CA SER A 22 -5.07 5.50 -29.45
C SER A 22 -3.73 5.79 -28.78
N SER A 23 -3.46 7.06 -28.48
CA SER A 23 -2.43 7.42 -27.52
C SER A 23 -2.96 6.92 -26.18
N VAL A 24 -2.57 5.71 -25.81
CA VAL A 24 -2.41 5.36 -24.41
C VAL A 24 -1.34 6.33 -23.94
N ALA A 25 -1.76 7.53 -23.51
CA ALA A 25 -0.86 8.51 -22.97
C ALA A 25 -0.41 7.93 -21.63
N ASP A 26 0.69 7.18 -21.65
CA ASP A 26 1.35 6.77 -20.42
C ASP A 26 1.54 8.03 -19.58
N LEU A 27 0.91 8.05 -18.41
CA LEU A 27 1.06 9.17 -17.49
C LEU A 27 2.55 9.32 -17.17
N PRO A 28 3.07 10.56 -17.12
CA PRO A 28 4.49 10.77 -16.90
C PRO A 28 4.91 10.17 -15.56
N ASP A 29 6.05 9.49 -15.55
CA ASP A 29 6.66 9.01 -14.32
C ASP A 29 6.92 10.20 -13.37
N ILE A 30 6.41 10.09 -12.14
CA ILE A 30 6.63 11.12 -11.13
C ILE A 30 7.99 10.92 -10.48
N TYR A 31 8.85 11.94 -10.58
CA TYR A 31 10.12 12.00 -9.88
C TYR A 31 10.19 13.21 -8.95
N PHE A 32 10.23 12.97 -7.63
CA PHE A 32 10.57 14.03 -6.67
C PHE A 32 12.05 13.99 -6.31
N THR A 33 12.74 15.09 -6.60
CA THR A 33 14.11 15.30 -6.10
C THR A 33 14.07 15.55 -4.58
N ARG A 34 15.22 15.41 -3.90
CA ARG A 34 15.29 15.73 -2.46
C ARG A 34 14.85 17.18 -2.14
N PRO A 35 15.24 18.21 -2.93
CA PRO A 35 14.70 19.55 -2.77
C PRO A 35 13.17 19.64 -2.95
N HIS A 36 12.60 18.93 -3.92
CA HIS A 36 11.14 18.87 -4.10
C HIS A 36 10.46 18.29 -2.86
N LEU A 37 10.92 17.13 -2.39
CA LEU A 37 10.36 16.49 -1.19
C LEU A 37 10.46 17.39 0.03
N LYS A 38 11.61 18.06 0.24
CA LYS A 38 11.78 19.00 1.35
C LYS A 38 10.79 20.16 1.28
N PHE A 39 10.61 20.74 0.09
CA PHE A 39 9.67 21.84 -0.12
C PHE A 39 8.22 21.39 0.08
N ILE A 40 7.81 20.30 -0.57
CA ILE A 40 6.45 19.74 -0.49
C ILE A 40 6.11 19.39 0.95
N ASN A 41 6.97 18.65 1.66
CA ASN A 41 6.75 18.32 3.06
C ASN A 41 6.61 19.56 3.96
N LYS A 42 7.39 20.61 3.70
CA LYS A 42 7.26 21.89 4.42
C LYS A 42 5.90 22.54 4.17
N GLN A 43 5.40 22.54 2.94
CA GLN A 43 4.10 23.12 2.60
C GLN A 43 2.95 22.30 3.18
N LEU A 44 2.94 20.98 2.95
CA LEU A 44 1.89 20.09 3.41
C LEU A 44 1.81 20.00 4.94
N ALA A 45 2.90 20.24 5.66
CA ALA A 45 2.90 20.28 7.12
C ALA A 45 2.05 21.41 7.73
N GLN A 46 1.66 22.40 6.93
CA GLN A 46 0.79 23.51 7.34
C GLN A 46 -0.70 23.26 7.02
N LEU A 47 -1.03 22.13 6.39
CA LEU A 47 -2.38 21.82 5.92
C LEU A 47 -3.08 20.83 6.85
N GLU A 48 -4.41 20.92 6.86
CA GLU A 48 -5.24 19.88 7.47
C GLU A 48 -5.23 18.60 6.63
N PRO A 49 -5.47 17.41 7.22
CA PRO A 49 -5.39 16.15 6.50
C PRO A 49 -6.23 16.08 5.23
N GLN A 50 -7.44 16.65 5.24
CA GLN A 50 -8.32 16.69 4.08
C GLN A 50 -7.64 17.46 2.94
N ASP A 51 -6.98 18.58 3.22
CA ASP A 51 -6.26 19.36 2.22
C ASP A 51 -5.01 18.64 1.70
N VAL A 52 -4.33 17.85 2.54
CA VAL A 52 -3.27 16.95 2.08
C VAL A 52 -3.82 15.90 1.11
N ILE A 53 -4.97 15.30 1.42
CA ILE A 53 -5.62 14.32 0.53
C ILE A 53 -6.06 14.99 -0.78
N ARG A 54 -6.61 16.21 -0.74
CA ARG A 54 -6.96 17.02 -1.92
C ARG A 54 -5.74 17.29 -2.81
N TRP A 55 -4.62 17.64 -2.19
CA TRP A 55 -3.36 17.80 -2.91
C TRP A 55 -2.93 16.50 -3.60
N CYS A 56 -3.05 15.36 -2.91
CA CYS A 56 -2.72 14.04 -3.49
C CYS A 56 -3.59 13.74 -4.72
N LEU A 57 -4.91 13.94 -4.61
CA LEU A 57 -5.86 13.71 -5.70
C LEU A 57 -5.55 14.54 -6.96
N THR A 58 -5.00 15.74 -6.77
CA THR A 58 -4.68 16.66 -7.87
C THR A 58 -3.28 16.40 -8.45
N SER A 59 -2.35 15.89 -7.64
CA SER A 59 -0.91 15.89 -7.95
C SER A 59 -0.32 14.52 -8.22
N LEU A 60 -0.98 13.44 -7.78
CA LEU A 60 -0.44 12.08 -7.83
C LEU A 60 -1.33 11.17 -8.71
N PRO A 61 -0.77 10.52 -9.73
CA PRO A 61 -1.48 9.53 -10.54
C PRO A 61 -1.60 8.23 -9.76
N GLN A 62 -2.57 7.39 -10.15
CA GLN A 62 -2.72 6.03 -9.64
C GLN A 62 -2.57 5.98 -8.11
N LEU A 63 -3.38 6.79 -7.44
CA LEU A 63 -3.39 6.97 -6.00
C LEU A 63 -4.31 5.95 -5.34
N TRP A 64 -3.77 5.18 -4.41
CA TRP A 64 -4.48 4.15 -3.66
C TRP A 64 -4.41 4.42 -2.16
N GLN A 65 -5.24 3.75 -1.38
CA GLN A 65 -5.04 3.67 0.07
C GLN A 65 -4.58 2.26 0.42
N THR A 66 -3.51 2.10 1.22
CA THR A 66 -3.19 0.81 1.85
C THR A 66 -3.60 0.86 3.32
N SER A 67 -4.43 -0.09 3.75
CA SER A 67 -4.96 -0.10 5.12
C SER A 67 -5.08 -1.51 5.69
N ALA A 68 -4.73 -1.64 6.97
CA ALA A 68 -5.06 -2.80 7.81
C ALA A 68 -6.25 -2.51 8.75
N PHE A 69 -7.07 -1.50 8.39
CA PHE A 69 -8.24 -1.06 9.16
C PHE A 69 -7.95 -0.60 10.60
N GLY A 70 -6.72 -0.14 10.87
CA GLY A 70 -6.42 0.63 12.07
C GLY A 70 -7.09 2.01 12.04
N LEU A 71 -7.31 2.63 13.20
CA LEU A 71 -8.09 3.87 13.34
C LEU A 71 -7.66 4.99 12.40
N THR A 72 -6.35 5.18 12.18
CA THR A 72 -5.86 6.21 11.26
C THR A 72 -6.21 5.91 9.81
N GLY A 73 -6.13 4.65 9.39
CA GLY A 73 -6.54 4.25 8.04
C GLY A 73 -8.05 4.42 7.85
N LEU A 74 -8.85 4.06 8.86
CA LEU A 74 -10.30 4.27 8.85
C LEU A 74 -10.66 5.77 8.75
N ALA A 75 -9.96 6.63 9.48
CA ALA A 75 -10.17 8.08 9.39
C ALA A 75 -9.86 8.62 7.99
N ILE A 76 -8.74 8.20 7.38
CA ILE A 76 -8.38 8.58 5.99
C ILE A 76 -9.48 8.14 5.02
N MET A 77 -9.92 6.88 5.13
CA MET A 77 -10.95 6.30 4.27
C MET A 77 -12.28 7.06 4.38
N ASP A 78 -12.71 7.38 5.59
CA ASP A 78 -13.91 8.17 5.83
C ASP A 78 -13.78 9.61 5.29
N MET A 79 -12.62 10.25 5.47
CA MET A 79 -12.32 11.56 4.86
C MET A 79 -12.46 11.50 3.35
N ILE A 80 -11.86 10.50 2.70
CA ILE A 80 -11.94 10.30 1.23
C ILE A 80 -13.40 10.16 0.80
N SER A 81 -14.20 9.37 1.52
CA SER A 81 -15.61 9.14 1.16
C SER A 81 -16.49 10.39 1.20
N LYS A 82 -16.02 11.46 1.87
CA LYS A 82 -16.72 12.74 2.03
C LYS A 82 -16.18 13.84 1.13
N LEU A 83 -15.09 13.59 0.39
CA LEU A 83 -14.54 14.59 -0.52
C LEU A 83 -15.43 14.73 -1.75
N ASP A 84 -15.93 15.94 -1.97
CA ASP A 84 -16.64 16.32 -3.18
C ASP A 84 -15.65 16.88 -4.21
N TYR A 85 -15.52 16.21 -5.36
CA TYR A 85 -14.60 16.60 -6.43
C TYR A 85 -15.25 16.39 -7.80
N ALA A 86 -15.13 17.40 -8.67
CA ALA A 86 -15.71 17.40 -10.02
C ALA A 86 -15.15 16.30 -10.94
N ILE A 87 -13.93 15.84 -10.67
CA ILE A 87 -13.32 14.64 -11.24
C ILE A 87 -12.96 13.81 -10.03
N THR A 88 -13.64 12.68 -9.81
CA THR A 88 -13.39 11.83 -8.66
C THR A 88 -12.43 10.70 -9.08
N PRO A 89 -11.11 10.77 -8.82
CA PRO A 89 -10.32 9.56 -8.71
C PRO A 89 -10.96 8.71 -7.61
N ASN A 90 -11.51 7.56 -7.98
CA ASN A 90 -11.98 6.60 -6.99
C ASN A 90 -10.72 6.05 -6.29
N ILE A 91 -10.34 6.60 -5.13
CA ILE A 91 -9.25 6.01 -4.34
C ILE A 91 -9.76 4.69 -3.79
N GLU A 92 -9.28 3.61 -4.38
CA GLU A 92 -9.60 2.25 -3.97
C GLU A 92 -8.61 1.79 -2.88
N LEU A 93 -9.03 0.82 -2.07
CA LEU A 93 -8.31 0.39 -0.88
C LEU A 93 -7.65 -0.97 -1.12
N ILE A 94 -6.37 -1.08 -0.82
CA ILE A 94 -5.60 -2.31 -0.79
C ILE A 94 -5.55 -2.82 0.66
N PHE A 95 -6.06 -4.03 0.86
CA PHE A 95 -5.98 -4.76 2.11
C PHE A 95 -5.09 -5.98 1.93
N LEU A 96 -4.15 -6.18 2.85
CA LEU A 96 -3.28 -7.36 2.86
C LEU A 96 -3.84 -8.34 3.89
N ASP A 97 -4.50 -9.38 3.39
CA ASP A 97 -4.99 -10.47 4.22
C ASP A 97 -3.84 -11.44 4.46
N THR A 98 -3.23 -11.37 5.64
CA THR A 98 -2.11 -12.23 6.01
C THR A 98 -2.54 -13.66 6.29
N LEU A 99 -3.84 -13.96 6.29
CA LEU A 99 -4.49 -15.18 6.76
C LEU A 99 -4.45 -15.37 8.29
N TYR A 100 -3.72 -14.51 9.01
CA TYR A 100 -3.56 -14.57 10.47
C TYR A 100 -4.13 -13.33 11.17
N HIS A 101 -5.04 -12.60 10.52
CA HIS A 101 -5.79 -11.52 11.17
C HIS A 101 -6.70 -12.07 12.27
N PHE A 102 -7.02 -11.22 13.25
CA PHE A 102 -8.14 -11.48 14.14
C PHE A 102 -9.46 -11.53 13.35
N GLN A 103 -10.38 -12.38 13.79
CA GLN A 103 -11.73 -12.46 13.24
C GLN A 103 -12.45 -11.10 13.29
N GLN A 104 -12.28 -10.34 14.37
CA GLN A 104 -12.84 -8.99 14.54
C GLN A 104 -12.32 -7.99 13.49
N THR A 105 -11.10 -8.18 12.98
CA THR A 105 -10.58 -7.38 11.87
C THR A 105 -11.31 -7.69 10.58
N LEU A 106 -11.56 -8.97 10.30
CA LEU A 106 -12.30 -9.41 9.10
C LEU A 106 -13.77 -8.98 9.16
N GLU A 107 -14.40 -9.10 10.32
CA GLU A 107 -15.76 -8.60 10.56
C GLU A 107 -15.86 -7.07 10.37
N LEU A 108 -14.84 -6.33 10.83
CA LEU A 108 -14.75 -4.90 10.57
C LEU A 108 -14.67 -4.60 9.06
N VAL A 109 -13.94 -5.38 8.27
CA VAL A 109 -13.91 -5.21 6.80
C VAL A 109 -15.32 -5.27 6.22
N GLU A 110 -16.12 -6.24 6.63
CA GLU A 110 -17.51 -6.38 6.16
C GLU A 110 -18.41 -5.22 6.61
N ARG A 111 -18.25 -4.75 7.86
CA ARG A 111 -18.94 -3.54 8.34
C ARG A 111 -18.55 -2.30 7.56
N VAL A 112 -17.28 -2.16 7.20
CA VAL A 112 -16.78 -1.06 6.36
C VAL A 112 -17.38 -1.12 4.96
N LYS A 113 -17.40 -2.29 4.30
CA LYS A 113 -18.06 -2.46 2.99
C LYS A 113 -19.53 -2.05 3.03
N THR A 114 -20.23 -2.44 4.10
CA THR A 114 -21.64 -2.08 4.29
C THR A 114 -21.83 -0.58 4.48
N ARG A 115 -20.94 0.07 5.26
CA ARG A 115 -21.01 1.51 5.56
C ARG A 115 -20.60 2.40 4.38
N TYR A 116 -19.70 1.91 3.52
CA TYR A 116 -19.12 2.62 2.38
C TYR A 116 -19.27 1.79 1.10
N PRO A 117 -20.49 1.65 0.53
CA PRO A 117 -20.75 0.76 -0.60
C PRO A 117 -20.03 1.15 -1.89
N GLY A 118 -19.59 2.40 -2.03
CA GLY A 118 -18.78 2.87 -3.17
C GLY A 118 -17.29 2.52 -3.06
N LEU A 119 -16.81 2.07 -1.89
CA LEU A 119 -15.42 1.75 -1.66
C LEU A 119 -15.10 0.34 -2.17
N LYS A 120 -14.23 0.25 -3.17
CA LYS A 120 -13.67 -1.04 -3.59
C LYS A 120 -12.47 -1.41 -2.73
N ILE A 121 -12.52 -2.61 -2.16
CA ILE A 121 -11.44 -3.18 -1.34
C ILE A 121 -10.82 -4.34 -2.12
N HIS A 122 -9.54 -4.23 -2.43
CA HIS A 122 -8.73 -5.23 -3.08
C HIS A 122 -7.94 -5.99 -2.02
N ALA A 123 -8.38 -7.21 -1.72
CA ALA A 123 -7.71 -8.09 -0.78
C ALA A 123 -6.61 -8.88 -1.50
N TYR A 124 -5.39 -8.83 -0.98
CA TYR A 124 -4.26 -9.62 -1.43
C TYR A 124 -3.78 -10.54 -0.32
N LYS A 125 -3.66 -11.82 -0.66
CA LYS A 125 -3.20 -12.90 0.20
C LYS A 125 -1.79 -13.37 -0.18
N PRO A 126 -1.11 -14.13 0.70
CA PRO A 126 0.11 -14.86 0.34
C PRO A 126 -0.06 -15.63 -0.98
N HIS A 127 0.95 -15.61 -1.84
CA HIS A 127 0.86 -16.24 -3.16
C HIS A 127 0.55 -17.74 -3.05
N GLY A 128 -0.54 -18.18 -3.66
CA GLY A 128 -0.97 -19.58 -3.67
C GLY A 128 -1.76 -20.03 -2.43
N CYS A 129 -2.07 -19.13 -1.49
CA CYS A 129 -2.75 -19.49 -0.25
C CYS A 129 -4.11 -18.79 -0.11
N GLU A 130 -5.17 -19.55 0.16
CA GLU A 130 -6.48 -19.01 0.49
C GLU A 130 -6.82 -19.10 1.98
N THR A 131 -6.19 -20.06 2.67
CA THR A 131 -6.40 -20.39 4.08
C THR A 131 -5.07 -20.52 4.84
N THR A 132 -5.12 -20.47 6.17
CA THR A 132 -3.92 -20.74 7.00
C THR A 132 -3.35 -22.13 6.75
N LYS A 133 -4.20 -23.11 6.42
CA LYS A 133 -3.76 -24.47 6.07
C LYS A 133 -2.88 -24.47 4.82
N ASP A 134 -3.29 -23.78 3.76
CA ASP A 134 -2.48 -23.68 2.52
C ASP A 134 -1.13 -23.02 2.81
N PHE A 135 -1.12 -22.00 3.68
CA PHE A 135 0.10 -21.31 4.09
C PHE A 135 1.04 -22.23 4.88
N GLU A 136 0.50 -23.01 5.81
CA GLU A 136 1.26 -23.92 6.67
C GLU A 136 1.78 -25.14 5.91
N GLU A 137 1.02 -25.65 4.94
CA GLU A 137 1.48 -26.69 4.02
C GLU A 137 2.64 -26.22 3.13
N GLN A 138 2.59 -24.95 2.68
CA GLN A 138 3.61 -24.41 1.78
C GLN A 138 4.87 -23.90 2.50
N TYR A 139 4.72 -23.25 3.65
CA TYR A 139 5.81 -22.55 4.33
C TYR A 139 6.13 -23.08 5.74
N GLY A 140 5.33 -24.00 6.27
CA GLY A 140 5.47 -24.58 7.60
C GLY A 140 4.59 -23.91 8.66
N GLU A 141 4.22 -24.70 9.68
CA GLU A 141 3.47 -24.22 10.83
C GLU A 141 4.27 -23.16 11.62
N ARG A 142 3.57 -22.14 12.12
CA ARG A 142 4.12 -21.11 13.02
C ARG A 142 5.39 -20.44 12.48
N LEU A 143 5.44 -20.19 11.16
CA LEU A 143 6.59 -19.55 10.50
C LEU A 143 7.03 -18.24 11.18
N TRP A 144 6.11 -17.49 11.80
CA TRP A 144 6.41 -16.26 12.54
C TRP A 144 7.29 -16.45 13.79
N GLU A 145 7.56 -17.69 14.18
CA GLU A 145 8.46 -18.07 15.29
C GLU A 145 9.76 -18.69 14.79
N THR A 146 9.70 -19.48 13.73
CA THR A 146 10.86 -20.19 13.18
C THR A 146 11.67 -19.30 12.24
N ASP A 147 11.00 -18.44 11.47
CA ASP A 147 11.59 -17.49 10.54
C ASP A 147 10.70 -16.25 10.36
N GLU A 148 10.83 -15.31 11.29
CA GLU A 148 10.04 -14.07 11.30
C GLU A 148 10.27 -13.22 10.03
N GLU A 149 11.46 -13.27 9.45
CA GLU A 149 11.78 -12.47 8.27
C GLU A 149 11.08 -13.02 7.03
N ARG A 150 11.12 -14.35 6.85
CA ARG A 150 10.38 -15.03 5.80
C ARG A 150 8.88 -14.88 5.96
N TYR A 151 8.34 -15.00 7.18
CA TYR A 151 6.92 -14.73 7.44
C TYR A 151 6.51 -13.33 7.01
N ASP A 152 7.23 -12.29 7.45
CA ASP A 152 6.96 -10.92 7.06
C ASP A 152 7.00 -10.74 5.54
N TYR A 153 7.92 -11.42 4.87
CA TYR A 153 8.02 -11.36 3.42
C TYR A 153 6.81 -11.99 2.73
N VAL A 154 6.57 -13.29 2.94
CA VAL A 154 5.55 -14.05 2.19
C VAL A 154 4.13 -13.63 2.57
N ALA A 155 3.91 -13.20 3.83
CA ALA A 155 2.58 -12.83 4.30
C ALA A 155 2.23 -11.36 4.05
N LYS A 156 3.22 -10.48 3.85
CA LYS A 156 2.98 -9.03 3.81
C LYS A 156 3.68 -8.32 2.68
N VAL A 157 5.00 -8.51 2.52
CA VAL A 157 5.78 -7.76 1.53
C VAL A 157 5.46 -8.21 0.10
N GLU A 158 5.49 -9.51 -0.18
CA GLU A 158 5.18 -10.05 -1.51
C GLU A 158 3.75 -9.70 -1.94
N PRO A 159 2.70 -9.91 -1.13
CA PRO A 159 1.34 -9.55 -1.51
C PRO A 159 1.18 -8.06 -1.78
N ALA A 160 1.82 -7.19 -0.99
CA ALA A 160 1.80 -5.75 -1.22
C ALA A 160 2.43 -5.38 -2.56
N GLN A 161 3.60 -5.91 -2.86
CA GLN A 161 4.30 -5.61 -4.12
C GLN A 161 3.57 -6.16 -5.33
N ARG A 162 2.97 -7.35 -5.21
CA ARG A 162 2.11 -7.92 -6.25
C ARG A 162 0.88 -7.05 -6.48
N ALA A 163 0.24 -6.57 -5.41
CA ALA A 163 -0.85 -5.60 -5.53
C ALA A 163 -0.41 -4.33 -6.26
N TYR A 164 0.73 -3.76 -5.87
CA TYR A 164 1.24 -2.55 -6.48
C TYR A 164 1.54 -2.70 -7.98
N ARG A 165 2.07 -3.86 -8.40
CA ARG A 165 2.29 -4.14 -9.83
C ARG A 165 0.99 -4.39 -10.60
N GLN A 166 0.08 -5.21 -10.07
CA GLN A 166 -1.16 -5.59 -10.76
C GLN A 166 -2.15 -4.42 -10.89
N LEU A 167 -2.11 -3.49 -9.93
CA LEU A 167 -2.98 -2.32 -9.90
C LEU A 167 -2.29 -1.03 -10.41
N ASP A 168 -1.07 -1.15 -10.95
CA ASP A 168 -0.24 -0.03 -11.42
C ASP A 168 -0.15 1.14 -10.42
N VAL A 169 0.09 0.81 -9.15
CA VAL A 169 0.12 1.78 -8.04
C VAL A 169 1.37 2.66 -8.13
N LYS A 170 1.18 3.98 -8.24
CA LYS A 170 2.28 4.97 -8.18
C LYS A 170 2.34 5.70 -6.84
N ALA A 171 1.21 5.81 -6.15
CA ALA A 171 1.13 6.44 -4.83
C ALA A 171 0.18 5.72 -3.88
N VAL A 172 0.53 5.69 -2.59
CA VAL A 172 -0.31 5.13 -1.53
C VAL A 172 -0.48 6.09 -0.36
N LEU A 173 -1.71 6.22 0.12
CA LEU A 173 -2.03 6.78 1.42
C LEU A 173 -1.83 5.71 2.49
N THR A 174 -1.14 6.05 3.59
CA THR A 174 -0.89 5.14 4.72
C THR A 174 -1.35 5.75 6.04
N GLY A 175 -1.75 4.89 6.98
CA GLY A 175 -2.17 5.28 8.34
C GLY A 175 -1.04 5.48 9.34
N ARG A 176 0.18 5.83 8.91
CA ARG A 176 1.33 6.07 9.79
C ARG A 176 1.27 7.50 10.37
N ARG A 177 1.62 7.64 11.66
CA ARG A 177 1.68 8.93 12.37
C ARG A 177 2.94 9.05 13.20
N LYS A 178 3.43 10.27 13.41
CA LYS A 178 4.60 10.54 14.27
C LYS A 178 4.38 10.13 15.71
N SER A 179 3.17 10.36 16.22
CA SER A 179 2.81 10.03 17.61
C SER A 179 2.84 8.54 17.93
N GLN A 180 3.02 7.67 16.93
CA GLN A 180 3.15 6.22 17.12
C GLN A 180 4.56 5.81 17.55
N GLY A 181 5.51 6.75 17.60
CA GLY A 181 6.85 6.56 18.15
C GLY A 181 7.77 5.67 17.31
N GLY A 182 8.88 5.26 17.92
CA GLY A 182 9.92 4.47 17.26
C GLY A 182 10.43 5.13 15.98
N LYS A 183 10.56 4.35 14.90
CA LYS A 183 10.99 4.86 13.59
C LYS A 183 10.00 5.84 12.93
N ARG A 184 8.78 6.00 13.47
CA ARG A 184 7.78 6.95 12.95
C ARG A 184 7.95 8.35 13.51
N GLY A 185 8.76 8.58 14.55
CA GLY A 185 8.94 9.92 15.13
C GLY A 185 9.36 10.98 14.09
N ASP A 186 10.16 10.57 13.12
CA ASP A 186 10.70 11.42 12.05
C ASP A 186 9.98 11.24 10.71
N LEU A 187 8.72 10.79 10.73
CA LEU A 187 7.93 10.52 9.53
C LEU A 187 7.66 11.81 8.73
N ASP A 188 8.04 11.82 7.45
CA ASP A 188 7.60 12.87 6.51
C ASP A 188 6.15 12.65 6.09
N ILE A 189 5.47 13.71 5.63
CA ILE A 189 4.12 13.58 5.05
C ILE A 189 4.20 12.84 3.72
N VAL A 190 5.21 13.13 2.89
CA VAL A 190 5.48 12.46 1.61
C VAL A 190 6.87 11.83 1.67
N GLU A 191 6.91 10.52 1.47
CA GLU A 191 8.11 9.69 1.37
C GLU A 191 8.16 9.03 -0.01
N ILE A 192 9.37 8.72 -0.50
CA ILE A 192 9.56 7.81 -1.64
C ILE A 192 10.35 6.61 -1.13
N ASP A 193 9.92 5.41 -1.48
CA ASP A 193 10.71 4.20 -1.21
C ASP A 193 11.68 3.86 -2.35
N ASP A 194 12.54 2.87 -2.11
CA ASP A 194 13.61 2.49 -3.02
C ASP A 194 13.08 1.97 -4.39
N GLN A 195 11.79 1.66 -4.49
CA GLN A 195 11.11 1.23 -5.71
C GLN A 195 10.39 2.38 -6.44
N GLY A 196 10.50 3.61 -5.92
CA GLY A 196 9.88 4.81 -6.49
C GLY A 196 8.43 5.02 -6.08
N LEU A 197 7.87 4.17 -5.20
CA LEU A 197 6.49 4.32 -4.73
C LEU A 197 6.39 5.55 -3.81
N VAL A 198 5.47 6.45 -4.14
CA VAL A 198 5.16 7.62 -3.29
C VAL A 198 4.26 7.19 -2.14
N LYS A 199 4.74 7.34 -0.90
CA LYS A 199 3.96 7.06 0.31
C LYS A 199 3.56 8.39 0.94
N VAL A 200 2.26 8.61 1.10
CA VAL A 200 1.74 9.79 1.76
C VAL A 200 1.11 9.40 3.10
N ASN A 201 1.38 10.17 4.13
CA ASN A 201 0.89 10.00 5.49
C ASN A 201 0.05 11.23 5.88
N PRO A 202 -1.22 11.35 5.43
CA PRO A 202 -1.99 12.58 5.59
C PRO A 202 -2.22 12.98 7.05
N LEU A 203 -2.23 11.99 7.95
CA LEU A 203 -2.41 12.18 9.39
C LEU A 203 -1.06 12.13 10.14
N ALA A 204 0.07 12.37 9.47
CA ALA A 204 1.41 12.27 10.07
C ALA A 204 1.53 13.05 11.39
N ASN A 205 0.92 14.24 11.46
CA ASN A 205 1.00 15.14 12.61
C ASN A 205 -0.18 14.99 13.60
N TRP A 206 -1.14 14.09 13.35
CA TRP A 206 -2.23 13.85 14.29
C TRP A 206 -1.80 12.94 15.44
N SER A 207 -2.16 13.35 16.66
CA SER A 207 -2.11 12.50 17.85
C SER A 207 -3.15 11.38 17.81
N PHE A 208 -2.98 10.35 18.64
CA PHE A 208 -3.99 9.29 18.77
C PHE A 208 -5.35 9.84 19.22
N LYS A 209 -5.36 10.83 20.14
CA LYS A 209 -6.59 11.49 20.61
C LYS A 209 -7.35 12.19 19.49
N GLN A 210 -6.66 12.86 18.57
CA GLN A 210 -7.29 13.49 17.41
C GLN A 210 -7.94 12.45 16.48
N VAL A 211 -7.25 11.33 16.22
CA VAL A 211 -7.82 10.22 15.44
C VAL A 211 -9.07 9.66 16.12
N GLN A 212 -9.01 9.38 17.43
CA GLN A 212 -10.16 8.86 18.17
C GLN A 212 -11.34 9.84 18.17
N ALA A 213 -11.07 11.14 18.35
CA ALA A 213 -12.09 12.17 18.31
C ALA A 213 -12.78 12.19 16.94
N TYR A 214 -12.02 12.18 15.84
CA TYR A 214 -12.57 12.13 14.49
C TYR A 214 -13.45 10.90 14.26
N ILE A 215 -12.94 9.71 14.60
CA ILE A 215 -13.66 8.44 14.45
C ILE A 215 -15.00 8.47 15.18
N LYS A 216 -14.99 8.97 16.43
CA LYS A 216 -16.20 9.08 17.26
C LYS A 216 -17.18 10.10 16.69
N GLU A 217 -16.72 11.29 16.34
CA GLU A 217 -17.55 12.38 15.79
C GLU A 217 -18.24 11.95 14.48
N ASN A 218 -17.53 11.17 13.66
CA ASN A 218 -18.00 10.76 12.34
C ASN A 218 -18.68 9.38 12.31
N ASN A 219 -18.83 8.73 13.47
CA ASN A 219 -19.39 7.38 13.63
C ASN A 219 -18.78 6.36 12.66
N VAL A 220 -17.45 6.40 12.53
CA VAL A 220 -16.70 5.47 11.66
C VAL A 220 -16.63 4.10 12.34
N PRO A 221 -16.96 2.99 11.65
CA PRO A 221 -16.84 1.66 12.22
C PRO A 221 -15.41 1.38 12.70
N THR A 222 -15.26 0.81 13.91
CA THR A 222 -13.97 0.44 14.50
C THR A 222 -13.87 -1.04 14.81
N ASN A 223 -12.66 -1.51 15.05
CA ASN A 223 -12.40 -2.88 15.47
C ASN A 223 -12.85 -3.06 16.93
N ASP A 224 -13.62 -4.11 17.22
CA ASP A 224 -14.19 -4.37 18.56
C ASP A 224 -13.10 -4.71 19.59
N LEU A 225 -11.89 -5.06 19.13
CA LEU A 225 -10.72 -5.26 20.00
C LEU A 225 -10.23 -3.94 20.63
N LEU A 226 -10.57 -2.77 20.07
CA LEU A 226 -10.15 -1.49 20.64
C LEU A 226 -10.67 -1.32 22.08
N ASP A 227 -11.92 -1.69 22.33
CA ASP A 227 -12.56 -1.63 23.65
C ASP A 227 -11.99 -2.65 24.64
N GLN A 228 -11.21 -3.61 24.13
CA GLN A 228 -10.49 -4.63 24.90
C GLN A 228 -9.01 -4.25 25.12
N GLY A 229 -8.62 -3.00 24.83
CA GLY A 229 -7.27 -2.49 25.04
C GLY A 229 -6.32 -2.68 23.86
N TYR A 230 -6.79 -3.13 22.69
CA TYR A 230 -5.95 -3.26 21.50
C TYR A 230 -5.88 -1.95 20.71
N ARG A 231 -4.92 -1.08 21.06
CA ARG A 231 -4.72 0.21 20.39
C ARG A 231 -4.04 0.10 19.01
N SER A 232 -3.34 -0.99 18.74
CA SER A 232 -2.70 -1.28 17.45
C SER A 232 -2.86 -2.76 17.11
N VAL A 233 -3.65 -3.07 16.08
CA VAL A 233 -4.02 -4.45 15.70
C VAL A 233 -3.27 -4.87 14.43
N GLY A 234 -2.80 -6.12 14.40
CA GLY A 234 -2.34 -6.82 13.20
C GLY A 234 -2.60 -8.31 13.38
N ASP A 235 -1.64 -9.18 13.02
CA ASP A 235 -1.83 -10.63 13.18
C ASP A 235 -2.04 -11.05 14.65
N TRP A 236 -2.85 -12.08 14.87
CA TRP A 236 -3.27 -12.50 16.22
C TRP A 236 -2.12 -12.97 17.10
N HIS A 237 -1.11 -13.61 16.52
CA HIS A 237 0.06 -14.15 17.24
C HIS A 237 1.08 -13.09 17.67
N SER A 238 0.98 -11.87 17.14
CA SER A 238 1.95 -10.80 17.35
C SER A 238 1.33 -9.47 17.79
N THR A 239 0.12 -9.55 18.34
CA THR A 239 -0.60 -8.41 18.93
C THR A 239 -1.04 -8.73 20.36
N GLN A 240 -0.77 -7.81 21.28
CA GLN A 240 -1.26 -7.87 22.66
C GLN A 240 -2.01 -6.58 23.02
N PRO A 241 -2.93 -6.62 24.00
CA PRO A 241 -3.54 -5.41 24.54
C PRO A 241 -2.49 -4.56 25.27
N VAL A 242 -2.79 -3.27 25.42
CA VAL A 242 -1.95 -2.32 26.17
C VAL A 242 -2.78 -1.63 27.25
N THR A 243 -2.11 -1.24 28.33
CA THR A 243 -2.67 -0.41 29.39
C THR A 243 -2.77 1.05 28.96
N ASP A 244 -3.49 1.86 29.74
CA ASP A 244 -3.69 3.25 29.35
C ASP A 244 -2.42 4.10 29.32
N SER A 245 -1.43 3.73 30.16
CA SER A 245 -0.13 4.37 30.26
C SER A 245 0.91 3.87 29.26
N GLU A 246 0.66 2.74 28.59
CA GLU A 246 1.55 2.20 27.56
C GLU A 246 1.36 2.93 26.22
N ASP A 247 2.44 3.01 25.44
CA ASP A 247 2.43 3.57 24.09
C ASP A 247 1.44 2.84 23.18
N GLU A 248 0.84 3.56 22.22
CA GLU A 248 -0.18 3.04 21.29
C GLU A 248 0.21 1.71 20.63
N ARG A 249 1.50 1.51 20.37
CA ARG A 249 2.03 0.32 19.68
C ARG A 249 2.81 -0.63 20.57
N ALA A 250 2.81 -0.43 21.90
CA ALA A 250 3.56 -1.28 22.83
C ALA A 250 3.12 -2.76 22.80
N GLY A 251 1.89 -3.03 22.38
CA GLY A 251 1.36 -4.39 22.19
C GLY A 251 1.85 -5.09 20.92
N ARG A 252 2.51 -4.37 20.00
CA ARG A 252 3.11 -4.94 18.79
C ARG A 252 4.53 -5.42 19.12
N TRP A 253 4.82 -6.69 18.82
CA TRP A 253 6.16 -7.27 19.02
C TRP A 253 6.70 -7.20 20.45
N LYS A 254 5.81 -7.26 21.46
CA LYS A 254 6.19 -7.23 22.87
C LYS A 254 7.25 -8.32 23.16
N GLY A 255 8.40 -7.91 23.69
CA GLY A 255 9.54 -8.81 23.94
C GLY A 255 10.46 -9.09 22.73
N ARG A 256 10.28 -8.41 21.59
CA ARG A 256 11.15 -8.54 20.41
C ARG A 256 11.88 -7.22 20.10
N GLN A 257 12.94 -7.27 19.30
CA GLN A 257 13.70 -6.09 18.85
C GLN A 257 13.01 -5.29 17.72
N LYS A 258 11.91 -5.83 17.17
CA LYS A 258 11.24 -5.28 16.00
C LYS A 258 10.34 -4.10 16.36
N THR A 259 10.51 -3.02 15.61
CA THR A 259 9.77 -1.76 15.82
C THR A 259 8.91 -1.34 14.62
N GLU A 260 9.12 -1.95 13.45
CA GLU A 260 8.34 -1.68 12.23
C GLU A 260 8.01 -2.93 11.43
N CYS A 261 6.91 -2.83 10.68
CA CYS A 261 6.48 -3.87 9.75
C CYS A 261 7.36 -3.89 8.49
N GLY A 262 7.65 -5.08 7.94
CA GLY A 262 8.41 -5.25 6.71
C GLY A 262 7.93 -4.40 5.51
N ILE A 263 6.63 -4.11 5.43
CA ILE A 263 6.00 -3.28 4.37
C ILE A 263 6.58 -1.84 4.33
N HIS A 264 7.09 -1.34 5.46
CA HIS A 264 7.55 0.05 5.59
C HIS A 264 9.07 0.19 5.67
N ASN A 265 9.82 -0.89 5.49
CA ASN A 265 11.27 -0.81 5.41
C ASN A 265 11.67 -0.15 4.08
N LYS A 266 12.57 0.84 4.15
CA LYS A 266 13.07 1.57 2.97
C LYS A 266 13.79 0.63 2.01
N LYS A 267 14.73 -0.16 2.54
CA LYS A 267 15.40 -1.22 1.79
C LYS A 267 14.42 -2.36 1.48
N SER A 268 14.29 -2.65 0.20
CA SER A 268 13.50 -3.76 -0.31
C SER A 268 14.07 -5.09 0.18
N ARG A 269 13.50 -5.66 1.25
CA ARG A 269 13.82 -7.03 1.72
C ARG A 269 13.57 -8.08 0.63
N TYR A 270 12.73 -7.76 -0.35
CA TYR A 270 12.47 -8.52 -1.57
C TYR A 270 13.70 -8.73 -2.45
N ALA A 271 14.58 -7.73 -2.62
CA ALA A 271 15.78 -7.91 -3.43
C ALA A 271 16.69 -9.01 -2.82
N MET A 272 16.75 -9.07 -1.50
CA MET A 272 17.53 -10.07 -0.77
C MET A 272 16.85 -11.46 -0.83
N PHE A 273 15.53 -11.53 -0.64
CA PHE A 273 14.81 -12.80 -0.73
C PHE A 273 14.78 -13.39 -2.15
N LEU A 274 14.61 -12.57 -3.19
CA LEU A 274 14.67 -13.03 -4.57
C LEU A 274 16.03 -13.63 -4.90
N GLN A 275 17.12 -13.03 -4.41
CA GLN A 275 18.45 -13.62 -4.54
C GLN A 275 18.49 -14.98 -3.87
N GLU A 276 17.96 -15.11 -2.65
CA GLU A 276 17.95 -16.38 -1.91
C GLU A 276 17.10 -17.47 -2.60
N GLN A 277 15.94 -17.11 -3.17
CA GLN A 277 15.11 -18.04 -3.93
C GLN A 277 15.77 -18.46 -5.25
N GLU A 278 16.41 -17.54 -5.95
CA GLU A 278 17.15 -17.86 -7.16
C GLU A 278 18.33 -18.79 -6.81
N GLU A 279 19.05 -18.52 -5.72
CA GLU A 279 20.11 -19.40 -5.23
C GLU A 279 19.59 -20.80 -4.88
N LEU A 280 18.44 -20.91 -4.21
CA LEU A 280 17.78 -22.19 -3.93
C LEU A 280 17.40 -22.92 -5.21
N ARG A 281 16.79 -22.23 -6.18
CA ARG A 281 16.40 -22.81 -7.46
C ARG A 281 17.60 -23.29 -8.27
N GLN A 282 18.69 -22.51 -8.27
CA GLN A 282 19.94 -22.90 -8.93
C GLN A 282 20.59 -24.10 -8.23
N LYS A 283 20.47 -24.18 -6.91
CA LYS A 283 20.94 -25.33 -6.13
C LYS A 283 20.13 -26.58 -6.44
N GLU A 284 18.79 -26.50 -6.45
CA GLU A 284 17.91 -27.61 -6.83
C GLU A 284 18.18 -28.10 -8.27
N LEU A 285 18.38 -27.17 -9.21
CA LEU A 285 18.74 -27.49 -10.58
C LEU A 285 20.11 -28.18 -10.67
N SER A 286 21.11 -27.68 -9.94
CA SER A 286 22.44 -28.28 -9.85
C SER A 286 22.39 -29.70 -9.26
N ASP A 287 21.63 -29.90 -8.19
CA ASP A 287 21.48 -31.20 -7.52
C ASP A 287 20.75 -32.21 -8.43
N ALA A 288 19.73 -31.76 -9.18
CA ALA A 288 19.03 -32.58 -10.17
C ALA A 288 19.96 -33.02 -11.32
N ILE A 289 20.82 -32.12 -11.82
CA ILE A 289 21.81 -32.44 -12.86
C ILE A 289 22.85 -33.44 -12.36
N GLN A 290 23.39 -33.25 -11.15
CA GLN A 290 24.37 -34.18 -10.57
C GLN A 290 23.78 -35.57 -10.30
N ASN A 291 22.52 -35.66 -9.86
CA ASN A 291 21.87 -36.94 -9.64
C ASN A 291 21.51 -37.64 -10.96
N GLY A 292 21.13 -36.90 -12.01
CA GLY A 292 20.93 -37.46 -13.35
C GLY A 292 22.21 -38.05 -13.95
N LEU A 293 23.34 -37.34 -13.82
CA LEU A 293 24.65 -37.80 -14.30
C LEU A 293 25.14 -39.07 -13.58
N LYS A 294 24.83 -39.23 -12.28
CA LYS A 294 25.19 -40.44 -11.51
C LYS A 294 24.43 -41.68 -12.00
N ILE A 295 23.18 -41.54 -12.42
CA ILE A 295 22.35 -42.66 -12.91
C ILE A 295 22.86 -43.15 -14.28
N GLU A 296 23.25 -42.24 -15.18
CA GLU A 296 23.84 -42.60 -16.48
C GLU A 296 25.24 -43.23 -16.35
N SER A 297 26.03 -42.85 -15.34
CA SER A 297 27.36 -43.44 -15.10
C SER A 297 27.33 -44.83 -14.44
N ALA A 298 26.16 -45.29 -13.98
CA ALA A 298 25.95 -46.57 -13.32
C ALA A 298 25.18 -47.59 -14.20
N SER A 299 24.96 -47.27 -15.48
CA SER A 299 24.27 -48.09 -16.49
C SER A 299 25.24 -48.89 -17.35
#